data_AF-A0A7S3TTJ3-F1
#
_entry.id   AF-A0A7S3TTJ3-F1
#
_cell.length_a   1.000
_cell.length_b   1.000
_cell.length_c   1.000
_cell.angle_alpha   90.00
_cell.angle_beta   90.00
_cell.angle_gamma   90.00
#
_symmetry.space_group_name_H-M   'P 1'
#
loop_
_entity.id
_entity.type
_entity.pdbx_description
1 polymer ?
#
loop_
_entity_poly.entity_id
_entity_poly.type
_entity_poly.pdbx_seq_one_letter_code
_entity_poly.pdbx_strand_id
1 'polypeptide(L)'
;GGFKGYCTKLREPAEWGGQLEAEALARALGVNAIIHMPADANSVEEVLEKRVEVLNFSSDVRCVQLCFHPRYHAGPHYNSVRFVSDKGDGVPNLPDVLELQEQMAEALRINRKKAAGAGAAPP
;
A
#
# COMPACT_ATOMS: atom_id res chain seq x y z
N GLY A 1 0.63 17.89 27.72
CA GLY A 1 0.79 16.90 26.64
C GLY A 1 2.21 16.95 26.11
N GLY A 2 2.78 15.80 25.74
CA GLY A 2 4.15 15.62 25.25
C GLY A 2 4.32 14.18 24.77
N PHE A 3 5.52 13.78 24.34
CA PHE A 3 5.76 12.45 23.76
C PHE A 3 5.19 11.29 24.60
N LYS A 4 5.40 11.30 25.92
CA LYS A 4 4.84 10.29 26.83
C LYS A 4 3.31 10.21 26.76
N GLY A 5 2.63 11.35 26.73
CA GLY A 5 1.17 11.41 26.62
C GLY A 5 0.66 10.92 25.28
N TYR A 6 1.38 11.24 24.20
CA TYR A 6 1.10 10.71 22.86
C TYR A 6 1.17 9.18 22.83
N CYS A 7 2.27 8.60 23.33
CA CYS A 7 2.44 7.16 23.39
C CYS A 7 1.42 6.49 24.32
N THR A 8 0.99 7.15 25.41
CA THR A 8 -0.09 6.61 26.25
C THR A 8 -1.39 6.54 25.47
N LYS A 9 -1.78 7.61 24.78
CA LYS A 9 -3.01 7.66 23.98
C LYS A 9 -3.00 6.63 22.84
N LEU A 10 -1.88 6.51 22.12
CA LEU A 10 -1.75 5.56 21.00
C LEU A 10 -1.90 4.09 21.43
N ARG A 11 -1.73 3.76 22.72
CA ARG A 11 -1.95 2.41 23.25
C ARG A 11 -3.42 2.13 23.58
N GLU A 12 -4.29 3.14 23.54
CA GLU A 12 -5.71 2.95 23.79
C GLU A 12 -6.34 2.14 22.64
N PRO A 13 -7.24 1.19 22.94
CA PRO A 13 -7.98 0.47 21.92
C PRO A 13 -8.74 1.45 21.01
N ALA A 14 -8.74 1.17 19.71
CA ALA A 14 -9.40 1.99 18.68
C ALA A 14 -8.83 3.40 18.45
N GLU A 15 -7.73 3.79 19.10
CA GLU A 15 -6.97 4.97 18.65
C GLU A 15 -6.33 4.68 17.28
N TRP A 16 -6.47 5.63 16.37
CA TRP A 16 -5.99 5.47 14.99
C TRP A 16 -4.52 5.85 14.88
N GLY A 17 -3.71 4.91 14.35
CA GLY A 17 -2.38 5.22 13.86
C GLY A 17 -2.44 5.94 12.50
N GLY A 18 -1.54 6.89 12.29
CA GLY A 18 -1.38 7.60 11.03
C GLY A 18 -0.07 7.27 10.32
N GLN A 19 0.35 8.17 9.43
CA GLN A 19 1.62 8.05 8.70
C GLN A 19 2.83 8.05 9.65
N LEU A 20 2.77 8.83 10.74
CA LEU A 20 3.84 8.88 11.75
C LEU A 20 4.07 7.50 12.40
N GLU A 21 2.98 6.81 12.73
CA GLU A 21 3.04 5.45 13.28
C GLU A 21 3.56 4.45 12.27
N ALA A 22 3.15 4.57 11.00
CA ALA A 22 3.65 3.73 9.92
C ALA A 22 5.16 3.90 9.75
N GLU A 23 5.67 5.14 9.78
CA GLU A 23 7.11 5.43 9.72
C GLU A 23 7.86 4.87 10.92
N ALA A 24 7.37 5.11 12.14
CA ALA A 24 7.99 4.62 13.36
C ALA A 24 8.04 3.08 13.39
N LEU A 25 6.96 2.41 12.98
CA LEU A 25 6.88 0.96 12.96
C LEU A 25 7.75 0.35 11.85
N ALA A 26 7.78 0.96 10.65
CA ALA A 26 8.65 0.54 9.56
C ALA A 26 10.13 0.58 9.98
N ARG A 27 10.56 1.65 10.65
CA ARG A 27 11.91 1.76 11.24
C ARG A 27 12.19 0.67 12.27
N ALA A 28 11.26 0.45 13.20
CA ALA A 28 11.42 -0.53 14.28
C ALA A 28 11.50 -1.98 13.75
N LEU A 29 10.82 -2.28 12.65
CA LEU A 29 10.77 -3.62 12.04
C LEU A 29 11.82 -3.83 10.94
N GLY A 30 12.58 -2.79 10.54
CA GLY A 30 13.58 -2.92 9.49
C GLY A 30 12.98 -3.18 8.10
N VAL A 31 11.84 -2.54 7.79
CA VAL A 31 11.15 -2.69 6.49
C VAL A 31 10.85 -1.32 5.87
N ASN A 32 10.72 -1.29 4.55
CA ASN A 32 10.07 -0.20 3.82
C ASN A 32 8.55 -0.44 3.78
N ALA A 33 7.78 0.61 3.52
CA ALA A 33 6.34 0.48 3.29
C ALA A 33 5.83 1.42 2.20
N ILE A 34 4.84 0.95 1.45
CA ILE A 34 4.06 1.76 0.51
C ILE A 34 2.60 1.74 0.96
N ILE A 35 2.00 2.93 1.09
CA ILE A 35 0.59 3.10 1.44
C ILE A 35 -0.12 3.67 0.22
N HIS A 36 -0.92 2.85 -0.45
CA HIS A 36 -1.72 3.24 -1.62
C HIS A 36 -2.91 4.10 -1.20
N MET A 37 -3.15 5.17 -1.96
CA MET A 37 -4.21 6.17 -1.69
C MET A 37 -5.22 6.22 -2.85
N PRO A 38 -5.98 5.13 -3.11
CA PRO A 38 -6.85 5.05 -4.28
C PRO A 38 -7.97 6.09 -4.31
N ALA A 39 -8.37 6.64 -3.15
CA ALA A 39 -9.37 7.70 -3.10
C ALA A 39 -8.89 9.04 -3.70
N ASP A 40 -7.57 9.21 -3.86
CA ASP A 40 -6.94 10.39 -4.45
C ASP A 40 -6.64 10.21 -5.95
N ALA A 41 -6.95 9.03 -6.51
CA ALA A 41 -6.72 8.66 -7.90
C ALA A 41 -8.03 8.69 -8.71
N ASN A 42 -7.99 9.23 -9.93
CA ASN A 42 -9.14 9.26 -10.85
C ASN A 42 -9.15 8.08 -11.84
N SER A 43 -8.07 7.29 -11.85
CA SER A 43 -7.86 6.17 -12.75
C SER A 43 -7.01 5.09 -12.07
N VAL A 44 -7.01 3.86 -12.61
CA VAL A 44 -6.19 2.76 -12.09
C VAL A 44 -4.70 3.08 -12.23
N GLU A 45 -4.34 3.79 -13.28
CA GLU A 45 -2.98 4.24 -13.56
C GLU A 45 -2.47 5.22 -12.51
N GLU A 46 -3.32 6.16 -12.07
CA GLU A 46 -2.99 7.14 -11.04
C GLU A 46 -2.76 6.51 -9.67
N VAL A 47 -3.31 5.33 -9.37
CA VAL A 47 -3.12 4.67 -8.06
C VAL A 47 -1.65 4.46 -7.74
N LEU A 48 -0.80 4.21 -8.75
CA LEU A 48 0.64 4.11 -8.52
C LEU A 48 1.19 5.44 -8.02
N GLU A 49 0.83 6.55 -8.65
CA GLU A 49 1.36 7.87 -8.32
C GLU A 49 0.78 8.40 -7.01
N LYS A 50 -0.43 7.97 -6.64
CA LYS A 50 -1.11 8.33 -5.40
C LYS A 50 -0.76 7.35 -4.29
N ARG A 51 0.45 7.51 -3.76
CA ARG A 51 0.94 6.71 -2.63
C ARG A 51 1.78 7.54 -1.66
N VAL A 52 1.82 7.08 -0.41
CA VAL A 52 2.80 7.53 0.58
C VAL A 52 3.91 6.49 0.63
N GLU A 53 5.15 6.97 0.51
CA GLU A 53 6.34 6.15 0.56
C GLU A 53 7.02 6.30 1.93
N VAL A 54 7.23 5.17 2.61
CA VAL A 54 7.97 5.08 3.87
C VAL A 54 9.25 4.29 3.57
N LEU A 55 10.25 4.99 3.02
CA LEU A 55 11.51 4.40 2.55
C LEU A 55 12.66 4.77 3.49
N ASN A 56 12.77 4.04 4.60
CA ASN A 56 13.82 4.28 5.60
C ASN A 56 15.13 3.54 5.28
N PHE A 57 15.08 2.58 4.35
CA PHE A 57 16.18 1.68 4.03
C PHE A 57 16.41 1.61 2.52
N SER A 58 17.48 0.93 2.10
CA SER A 58 17.77 0.68 0.69
C SER A 58 16.64 -0.11 0.01
N SER A 59 16.59 -0.04 -1.32
CA SER A 59 15.49 -0.59 -2.13
C SER A 59 15.42 -2.12 -2.13
N ASP A 60 16.49 -2.80 -1.77
CA ASP A 60 16.61 -4.26 -1.61
C ASP A 60 16.10 -4.76 -0.25
N VAL A 61 15.71 -3.85 0.64
CA VAL A 61 15.02 -4.20 1.89
C VAL A 61 13.54 -4.41 1.61
N ARG A 62 13.00 -5.45 2.24
CA ARG A 62 11.58 -5.82 2.22
C ARG A 62 10.67 -4.61 2.30
N CYS A 63 9.67 -4.56 1.42
CA CYS A 63 8.64 -3.56 1.36
C CYS A 63 7.25 -4.17 1.60
N VAL A 64 6.55 -3.68 2.62
CA VAL A 64 5.15 -4.06 2.87
C VAL A 64 4.19 -3.11 2.17
N GLN A 65 2.98 -3.58 1.87
CA GLN A 65 1.96 -2.79 1.19
C GLN A 65 0.71 -2.63 2.05
N LEU A 66 0.28 -1.39 2.19
CA LEU A 66 -0.99 -1.01 2.81
C LEU A 66 -1.82 -0.23 1.80
N CYS A 67 -3.12 -0.20 1.99
CA CYS A 67 -4.03 0.68 1.29
C CYS A 67 -4.85 1.45 2.31
N PHE A 68 -4.87 2.77 2.20
CA PHE A 68 -5.73 3.61 3.02
C PHE A 68 -6.89 4.13 2.17
N HIS A 69 -8.11 3.96 2.68
CA HIS A 69 -9.29 4.51 2.05
C HIS A 69 -10.10 5.33 3.07
N PRO A 70 -10.28 6.65 2.88
CA PRO A 70 -10.95 7.53 3.85
C PRO A 70 -12.46 7.29 3.95
N ARG A 71 -13.06 6.66 2.93
CA ARG A 71 -14.51 6.43 2.81
C ARG A 71 -14.84 4.94 2.61
N TYR A 72 -14.12 4.05 3.28
CA TYR A 72 -14.42 2.62 3.20
C TYR A 72 -15.80 2.36 3.84
N HIS A 73 -16.37 1.17 3.66
CA HIS A 73 -17.76 0.88 4.07
C HIS A 73 -18.09 1.15 5.55
N ALA A 74 -17.06 1.22 6.41
CA ALA A 74 -17.18 1.57 7.83
C ALA A 74 -16.42 2.85 8.24
N GLY A 75 -16.09 3.73 7.28
CA GLY A 75 -15.29 4.94 7.49
C GLY A 75 -13.85 4.81 7.00
N PRO A 76 -12.92 5.67 7.47
CA PRO A 76 -11.50 5.53 7.18
C PRO A 76 -11.02 4.12 7.50
N HIS A 77 -10.14 3.52 6.69
CA HIS A 77 -9.61 2.19 6.96
C HIS A 77 -8.29 1.90 6.26
N TYR A 78 -7.41 1.17 6.94
CA TYR A 78 -6.21 0.56 6.37
C TYR A 78 -6.46 -0.91 6.07
N ASN A 79 -6.06 -1.36 4.88
CA ASN A 79 -6.07 -2.78 4.51
C ASN A 79 -4.66 -3.22 4.14
N SER A 80 -4.33 -4.49 4.39
CA SER A 80 -3.15 -5.11 3.81
C SER A 80 -3.36 -5.32 2.30
N VAL A 81 -2.35 -5.04 1.49
CA VAL A 81 -2.35 -5.37 0.07
C VAL A 81 -1.42 -6.55 -0.15
N ARG A 82 -1.89 -7.54 -0.91
CA ARG A 82 -1.15 -8.74 -1.30
C ARG A 82 -1.15 -8.85 -2.82
N PHE A 83 -0.17 -9.56 -3.35
CA PHE A 83 -0.16 -9.88 -4.78
C PHE A 83 -1.32 -10.80 -5.13
N VAL A 84 -1.86 -10.65 -6.34
CA VAL A 84 -2.95 -11.51 -6.85
C VAL A 84 -2.55 -12.99 -6.90
N SER A 85 -1.25 -13.27 -7.03
CA SER A 85 -0.70 -14.64 -6.99
C SER A 85 -0.63 -15.25 -5.59
N ASP A 86 -0.80 -14.46 -4.53
CA ASP A 86 -0.82 -14.95 -3.15
C ASP A 86 -2.17 -15.64 -2.85
N LYS A 87 -2.12 -16.95 -2.60
CA LYS A 87 -3.30 -17.77 -2.28
C LYS A 87 -3.66 -17.78 -0.80
N GLY A 88 -2.85 -17.16 0.06
CA GLY A 88 -3.07 -17.08 1.50
C GLY A 88 -2.77 -18.37 2.28
N ASP A 89 -2.21 -19.38 1.63
CA ASP A 89 -1.85 -20.69 2.18
C ASP A 89 -0.38 -20.77 2.62
N GLY A 90 0.15 -19.68 3.20
CA GLY A 90 1.52 -19.67 3.69
C GLY A 90 2.06 -18.29 4.07
N VAL A 91 3.38 -18.22 4.20
CA VAL A 91 4.08 -16.95 4.36
C VAL A 91 3.88 -16.15 3.06
N PRO A 92 3.34 -14.91 3.14
CA PRO A 92 3.18 -14.07 1.95
C PRO A 92 4.52 -13.87 1.24
N ASN A 93 4.48 -13.60 -0.06
CA ASN A 93 5.67 -13.10 -0.74
C ASN A 93 6.12 -11.78 -0.07
N LEU A 94 7.43 -11.62 0.13
CA LEU A 94 8.04 -10.51 0.86
C LEU A 94 8.91 -9.70 -0.10
N PRO A 95 8.30 -8.95 -1.03
CA PRO A 95 9.04 -8.27 -2.08
C PRO A 95 9.90 -7.16 -1.50
N ASP A 96 10.94 -6.77 -2.22
CA ASP A 96 11.61 -5.49 -2.00
C ASP A 96 10.88 -4.34 -2.72
N VAL A 97 11.42 -3.12 -2.68
CA VAL A 97 10.77 -1.96 -3.32
C VAL A 97 10.79 -2.07 -4.84
N LEU A 98 11.89 -2.57 -5.40
CA LEU A 98 12.09 -2.66 -6.84
C LEU A 98 11.17 -3.73 -7.44
N GLU A 99 11.15 -4.92 -6.86
CA GLU A 99 10.28 -6.02 -7.28
C GLU A 99 8.80 -5.60 -7.27
N LEU A 100 8.39 -4.87 -6.24
CA LEU A 100 7.04 -4.38 -6.10
C LEU A 100 6.69 -3.36 -7.20
N GLN A 101 7.57 -2.40 -7.47
CA GLN A 101 7.37 -1.42 -8.55
C GLN A 101 7.29 -2.09 -9.92
N GLU A 102 8.16 -3.07 -10.19
CA GLU A 102 8.15 -3.85 -11.43
C GLU A 102 6.84 -4.63 -11.61
N GLN A 103 6.38 -5.33 -10.56
CA GLN A 103 5.12 -6.07 -10.63
C GLN A 103 3.90 -5.16 -10.84
N MET A 104 3.89 -3.99 -10.18
CA MET A 104 2.83 -3.00 -10.38
C MET A 104 2.83 -2.44 -11.81
N ALA A 105 4.01 -2.11 -12.35
CA ALA A 105 4.15 -1.62 -13.72
C ALA A 105 3.70 -2.68 -14.75
N GLU A 106 4.07 -3.95 -14.53
CA GLU A 106 3.65 -5.05 -15.38
C GLU A 106 2.13 -5.28 -15.32
N ALA A 107 1.52 -5.23 -14.13
CA ALA A 107 0.07 -5.33 -13.96
C ALA A 107 -0.67 -4.22 -14.73
N LEU A 108 -0.20 -2.98 -14.67
CA LEU A 108 -0.75 -1.88 -15.47
C LEU A 108 -0.61 -2.13 -16.97
N ARG A 109 0.55 -2.59 -17.42
CA ARG A 109 0.79 -2.90 -18.85
C ARG A 109 -0.18 -3.95 -19.37
N ILE A 110 -0.42 -5.01 -18.59
CA ILE A 110 -1.40 -6.06 -18.91
C ILE A 110 -2.81 -5.46 -18.98
N ASN A 111 -3.20 -4.64 -18.02
CA ASN A 111 -4.52 -4.01 -17.99
C ASN A 111 -4.76 -3.09 -19.20
N ARG A 112 -3.76 -2.27 -19.59
CA ARG A 112 -3.84 -1.43 -20.80
C ARG A 112 -4.05 -2.25 -22.06
N LYS A 113 -3.33 -3.37 -22.21
CA LYS A 113 -3.50 -4.28 -23.36
C LYS A 113 -4.91 -4.89 -23.41
N LYS A 114 -5.46 -5.29 -22.26
CA LYS A 114 -6.83 -5.81 -22.17
C LYS A 114 -7.87 -4.74 -22.56
N ALA A 115 -7.70 -3.51 -22.06
CA ALA A 115 -8.60 -2.40 -22.39
C ALA A 115 -8.56 -2.06 -23.89
N ALA A 116 -7.37 -2.02 -24.50
CA ALA A 116 -7.21 -1.79 -25.93
C ALA A 116 -7.80 -2.91 -26.80
N GLY A 117 -7.68 -4.18 -26.38
CA GLY A 117 -8.28 -5.32 -27.07
C GLY A 117 -9.80 -5.39 -26.96
N ALA A 118 -10.38 -4.96 -25.84
CA ALA A 118 -11.83 -4.92 -25.63
C ALA A 118 -12.52 -3.81 -26.44
N GLY A 119 -11.82 -2.71 -26.75
CA GLY A 119 -12.33 -1.62 -27.59
C GLY A 119 -12.30 -1.90 -29.10
N ALA A 120 -11.77 -3.05 -29.53
CA ALA A 120 -11.59 -3.40 -30.94
C ALA A 120 -12.68 -4.36 -31.49
N ALA A 121 -13.70 -4.72 -30.69
CA ALA A 121 -14.83 -5.49 -31.18
C ALA A 121 -15.76 -4.57 -32.01
N PRO A 122 -15.99 -4.85 -33.32
CA PRO A 122 -16.96 -4.10 -34.10
C PRO A 122 -18.39 -4.48 -33.67
N PRO A 123 -19.40 -3.63 -33.96
CA PRO A 123 -20.81 -3.91 -33.68
C PRO A 123 -21.34 -5.15 -34.41
#